data_AF-A0AA38MPH3-F1
#
_entry.id   AF-A0AA38MPH3-F1
#
_cell.length_a   1.000
_cell.length_b   1.000
_cell.length_c   1.000
_cell.angle_alpha   90.00
_cell.angle_beta   90.00
_cell.angle_gamma   90.00
#
_symmetry.space_group_name_H-M   'P 1'
#
loop_
_entity.id
_entity.type
_entity.pdbx_description
1 polymer ?
#
loop_
_entity_poly.entity_id
_entity_poly.type
_entity_poly.pdbx_seq_one_letter_code
_entity_poly.pdbx_strand_id
1 'polypeptide(L)'
;MDKFDSRQKISVNILMLKLVGLWPEKHESYKPNLYTIYAFITVVGIMGSHNFFQTMDICFVYKDLEALAASIFITTTDVLVSVKSCFFIQNMKILKKVILSMNDDAFQPKSKKQVEMLGNSLNFWKFMYTWYFSVLSITSAFWLILPVLTGSVQRKQLPLDAWYFYDTTTSPLYEITYFYQCVAIIFLLVCTINIDSLILALMIYIIGQCDNLCDSLKHLEVDEKQNVHKRIIDCIKHHKKILSFAQDSNQFFDKIILGQFVSSTTVLASTMFQLSLVNPFSTDGLIKIMYTLAVMSQIFIYCWFGNEVELKVR
;
A
#
# COMPACT_ATOMS: atom_id res chain seq x y z
N MET A 1 -21.54 0.80 -27.34
CA MET A 1 -20.97 1.33 -26.08
C MET A 1 -19.46 1.26 -26.22
N ASP A 2 -18.76 2.34 -25.93
CA ASP A 2 -17.29 2.34 -25.91
C ASP A 2 -16.78 1.40 -24.81
N LYS A 3 -15.61 0.81 -25.00
CA LYS A 3 -14.99 -0.06 -24.00
C LYS A 3 -14.71 0.71 -22.72
N PHE A 4 -15.15 0.17 -21.58
CA PHE A 4 -14.88 0.75 -20.28
C PHE A 4 -13.44 0.40 -19.86
N ASP A 5 -12.56 1.40 -19.82
CA ASP A 5 -11.16 1.22 -19.41
C ASP A 5 -11.01 1.36 -17.89
N SER A 6 -11.02 0.22 -17.21
CA SER A 6 -10.87 0.16 -15.75
C SER A 6 -9.44 0.53 -15.32
N ARG A 7 -8.44 0.26 -16.17
CA ARG A 7 -7.03 0.56 -15.90
C ARG A 7 -6.76 2.06 -15.87
N GLN A 8 -7.46 2.84 -16.69
CA GLN A 8 -7.32 4.30 -16.68
C GLN A 8 -7.63 4.89 -15.29
N LYS A 9 -8.57 4.31 -14.56
CA LYS A 9 -8.96 4.80 -13.23
C LYS A 9 -7.84 4.66 -12.18
N ILE A 10 -6.98 3.65 -12.31
CA ILE A 10 -5.83 3.39 -11.41
C ILE A 10 -4.49 3.93 -11.94
N SER A 11 -4.50 4.68 -13.04
CA SER A 11 -3.29 5.16 -13.73
C SER A 11 -2.37 6.03 -12.85
N VAL A 12 -2.94 6.86 -11.97
CA VAL A 12 -2.17 7.69 -11.03
C VAL A 12 -1.34 6.82 -10.10
N ASN A 13 -1.92 5.76 -9.54
CA ASN A 13 -1.22 4.82 -8.68
C ASN A 13 -0.08 4.10 -9.42
N ILE A 14 -0.32 3.66 -10.65
CA ILE A 14 0.71 3.05 -11.51
C ILE A 14 1.85 4.04 -11.80
N LEU A 15 1.52 5.31 -12.06
CA LEU A 15 2.52 6.35 -12.28
C LEU A 15 3.41 6.54 -11.05
N MET A 16 2.81 6.62 -9.86
CA MET A 16 3.56 6.74 -8.61
C MET A 16 4.47 5.53 -8.36
N LEU A 17 3.99 4.30 -8.61
CA LEU A 17 4.81 3.08 -8.53
C LEU A 17 5.98 3.11 -9.52
N LYS A 18 5.78 3.66 -10.72
CA LYS A 18 6.85 3.83 -11.70
C LYS A 18 7.90 4.82 -11.20
N LEU A 19 7.46 5.93 -10.60
CA LEU A 19 8.32 6.98 -10.03
C LEU A 19 9.18 6.48 -8.87
N VAL A 20 8.73 5.50 -8.07
CA VAL A 20 9.56 4.93 -7.00
C VAL A 20 10.39 3.72 -7.44
N GLY A 21 10.38 3.40 -8.74
CA GLY A 21 11.16 2.28 -9.28
C GLY A 21 10.48 0.91 -9.11
N LEU A 22 9.22 0.85 -8.68
CA LEU A 22 8.49 -0.41 -8.44
C LEU A 22 7.74 -0.93 -9.67
N TRP A 23 7.64 -0.17 -10.77
CA TRP A 23 6.82 -0.54 -11.93
C TRP A 23 7.58 -0.52 -13.26
N PRO A 24 8.09 -1.67 -13.74
CA PRO A 24 8.77 -1.74 -15.04
C PRO A 24 7.79 -1.49 -16.19
N GLU A 25 8.24 -0.85 -17.28
CA GLU A 25 7.37 -0.44 -18.39
C GLU A 25 6.81 -1.60 -19.21
N LYS A 26 7.62 -2.64 -19.47
CA LYS A 26 7.25 -3.73 -20.37
C LYS A 26 6.28 -4.72 -19.71
N HIS A 27 5.63 -5.57 -20.51
CA HIS A 27 4.72 -6.64 -20.08
C HIS A 27 5.40 -7.79 -19.30
N GLU A 28 6.66 -7.60 -18.89
CA GLU A 28 7.50 -8.61 -18.26
C GLU A 28 8.13 -8.03 -16.98
N SER A 29 8.80 -8.91 -16.23
CA SER A 29 9.64 -8.55 -15.09
C SER A 29 10.79 -7.61 -15.50
N TYR A 30 11.50 -7.07 -14.50
CA TYR A 30 12.69 -6.24 -14.67
C TYR A 30 13.70 -6.87 -15.65
N LYS A 31 14.14 -6.07 -16.63
CA LYS A 31 15.16 -6.43 -17.65
C LYS A 31 16.40 -5.56 -17.44
N PRO A 32 17.62 -5.98 -17.85
CA PRO A 32 18.83 -5.19 -17.67
C PRO A 32 18.81 -3.92 -18.57
N ASN A 33 18.17 -2.86 -18.08
CA ASN A 33 18.04 -1.56 -18.74
C ASN A 33 18.21 -0.44 -17.71
N LEU A 34 18.25 0.81 -18.18
CA LEU A 34 18.44 1.99 -17.32
C LEU A 34 17.35 2.09 -16.23
N TYR A 35 16.12 1.69 -16.51
CA TYR A 35 15.05 1.68 -15.52
C TYR A 35 15.31 0.69 -14.38
N THR A 36 15.81 -0.50 -14.67
CA THR A 36 16.15 -1.48 -13.63
C THR A 36 17.36 -1.04 -12.80
N ILE A 37 18.33 -0.36 -13.40
CA ILE A 37 19.44 0.26 -12.66
C ILE A 37 18.89 1.35 -11.73
N TYR A 38 18.04 2.23 -12.24
CA TYR A 38 17.36 3.25 -11.44
C TYR A 38 16.56 2.65 -10.28
N ALA A 39 15.72 1.66 -10.56
CA ALA A 39 14.93 0.93 -9.56
C ALA A 39 15.81 0.27 -8.51
N PHE A 40 16.94 -0.33 -8.92
CA PHE A 40 17.90 -0.92 -7.98
C PHE A 40 18.50 0.16 -7.07
N ILE A 41 18.92 1.30 -7.63
CA ILE A 41 19.49 2.42 -6.86
C ILE A 41 18.45 3.00 -5.89
N THR A 42 17.19 3.17 -6.29
CA THR A 42 16.17 3.74 -5.39
C THR A 42 15.73 2.74 -4.33
N VAL A 43 15.40 1.51 -4.71
CA VAL A 43 14.86 0.48 -3.80
C VAL A 43 15.95 -0.06 -2.88
N VAL A 44 17.12 -0.42 -3.40
CA VAL A 44 18.23 -0.96 -2.59
C VAL A 44 19.04 0.16 -1.95
N GLY A 45 19.33 1.23 -2.68
CA GLY A 45 20.07 2.36 -2.17
C GLY A 45 19.28 3.09 -1.08
N ILE A 46 18.20 3.80 -1.42
CA ILE A 46 17.50 4.66 -0.47
C ILE A 46 16.80 3.84 0.64
N MET A 47 15.91 2.93 0.25
CA MET A 47 15.12 2.16 1.22
C MET A 47 15.99 1.15 1.99
N GLY A 48 16.92 0.47 1.30
CA GLY A 48 17.83 -0.49 1.95
C GLY A 48 18.80 0.16 2.92
N SER A 49 19.44 1.29 2.57
CA SER A 49 20.34 1.98 3.50
C SER A 49 19.61 2.57 4.69
N HIS A 50 18.38 3.09 4.50
CA HIS A 50 17.59 3.63 5.59
C HIS A 50 17.27 2.56 6.64
N ASN A 51 16.78 1.41 6.18
CA ASN A 51 16.49 0.27 7.06
C ASN A 51 17.75 -0.26 7.75
N PHE A 52 18.89 -0.27 7.06
CA PHE A 52 20.15 -0.68 7.67
C PHE A 52 20.54 0.20 8.86
N PHE A 53 20.52 1.52 8.70
CA PHE A 53 20.91 2.45 9.78
C PHE A 53 19.95 2.40 10.99
N GLN A 54 18.64 2.28 10.75
CA GLN A 54 17.67 2.10 11.84
C GLN A 54 17.80 0.74 12.53
N THR A 55 18.01 -0.34 11.77
CA THR A 55 18.17 -1.68 12.37
C THR A 55 19.45 -1.76 13.20
N MET A 56 20.53 -1.10 12.74
CA MET A 56 21.77 -1.04 13.51
C MET A 56 21.60 -0.30 14.84
N ASP A 57 20.76 0.73 14.89
CA ASP A 57 20.45 1.47 16.13
C ASP A 57 19.95 0.53 17.25
N ILE A 58 19.05 -0.40 16.91
CA ILE A 58 18.52 -1.42 17.84
C ILE A 58 19.65 -2.19 18.53
N CYS A 59 20.73 -2.54 17.80
CA CYS A 59 21.86 -3.26 18.36
C CYS A 59 22.65 -2.45 19.41
N PHE A 60 22.51 -1.13 19.43
CA PHE A 60 23.14 -0.25 20.42
C PHE A 60 22.20 0.10 21.58
N VAL A 61 20.90 0.25 21.31
CA VAL A 61 19.90 0.67 22.32
C VAL A 61 19.20 -0.48 23.05
N TYR A 62 19.44 -1.76 22.69
CA TYR A 62 18.72 -2.92 23.22
C TYR A 62 18.70 -3.09 24.75
N LYS A 63 19.60 -2.43 25.48
CA LYS A 63 19.66 -2.51 26.95
C LYS A 63 18.66 -1.57 27.63
N ASP A 64 18.23 -0.53 26.94
CA ASP A 64 17.22 0.40 27.42
C ASP A 64 15.87 0.00 26.83
N LEU A 65 14.94 -0.45 27.66
CA LEU A 65 13.65 -0.96 27.19
C LEU A 65 12.81 0.14 26.52
N GLU A 66 12.90 1.38 27.00
CA GLU A 66 12.15 2.51 26.43
C GLU A 66 12.73 2.88 25.07
N ALA A 67 14.05 3.05 24.98
CA ALA A 67 14.71 3.34 23.70
C ALA A 67 14.53 2.19 22.69
N LEU A 68 14.66 0.94 23.14
CA LEU A 68 14.43 -0.25 22.33
C LEU A 68 13.00 -0.27 21.77
N ALA A 69 11.99 -0.04 22.60
CA ALA A 69 10.61 -0.03 22.15
C ALA A 69 10.33 1.10 21.15
N ALA A 70 10.96 2.27 21.33
CA ALA A 70 10.87 3.39 20.38
C ALA A 70 11.50 3.05 19.02
N SER A 71 12.70 2.46 19.00
CA SER A 71 13.37 2.06 17.75
C SER A 71 12.68 0.88 17.07
N ILE A 72 12.12 -0.08 17.83
CA ILE A 72 11.44 -1.27 17.27
C ILE A 72 10.23 -0.87 16.42
N PHE A 73 9.34 0.01 16.88
CA PHE A 73 8.09 0.25 16.16
C PHE A 73 8.34 0.97 14.82
N ILE A 74 9.29 1.90 14.79
CA ILE A 74 9.70 2.63 13.58
C ILE A 74 10.37 1.64 12.61
N THR A 75 11.41 0.95 13.07
CA THR A 75 12.20 0.01 12.25
C THR A 75 11.32 -1.11 11.70
N THR A 76 10.40 -1.64 12.51
CA THR A 76 9.48 -2.70 12.06
C THR A 76 8.60 -2.23 10.90
N THR A 77 8.14 -0.98 10.94
CA THR A 77 7.33 -0.38 9.86
C THR A 77 8.14 -0.19 8.58
N ASP A 78 9.36 0.33 8.69
CA ASP A 78 10.19 0.57 7.50
C ASP A 78 10.70 -0.73 6.88
N VAL A 79 11.00 -1.74 7.70
CA VAL A 79 11.30 -3.11 7.26
C VAL A 79 10.08 -3.73 6.57
N LEU A 80 8.87 -3.52 7.09
CA LEU A 80 7.65 -3.98 6.42
C LEU A 80 7.53 -3.40 5.01
N VAL A 81 7.80 -2.11 4.81
CA VAL A 81 7.76 -1.50 3.46
C VAL A 81 8.76 -2.17 2.51
N SER A 82 9.95 -2.55 3.01
CA SER A 82 10.91 -3.35 2.23
C SER A 82 10.39 -4.74 1.88
N VAL A 83 9.78 -5.43 2.85
CA VAL A 83 9.18 -6.75 2.64
C VAL A 83 8.05 -6.68 1.62
N LYS A 84 7.16 -5.67 1.73
CA LYS A 84 6.10 -5.41 0.75
C LYS A 84 6.67 -5.19 -0.65
N SER A 85 7.67 -4.32 -0.77
CA SER A 85 8.33 -4.01 -2.04
C SER A 85 8.99 -5.24 -2.65
N CYS A 86 9.62 -6.09 -1.84
CA CYS A 86 10.23 -7.34 -2.27
C CYS A 86 9.17 -8.29 -2.86
N PHE A 87 8.09 -8.57 -2.13
CA PHE A 87 7.00 -9.42 -2.63
C PHE A 87 6.30 -8.82 -3.85
N PHE A 88 6.13 -7.50 -3.89
CA PHE A 88 5.58 -6.78 -5.04
C PHE A 88 6.41 -7.01 -6.31
N ILE A 89 7.74 -6.90 -6.19
CA ILE A 89 8.69 -7.14 -7.28
C ILE A 89 8.67 -8.62 -7.70
N GLN A 90 8.70 -9.55 -6.74
CA GLN A 90 8.67 -10.99 -7.00
C GLN A 90 7.40 -11.41 -7.77
N ASN A 91 6.25 -10.87 -7.39
CA ASN A 91 4.96 -11.17 -7.99
C ASN A 91 4.60 -10.28 -9.21
N MET A 92 5.53 -9.46 -9.71
CA MET A 92 5.29 -8.49 -10.78
C MET A 92 4.67 -9.12 -12.04
N LYS A 93 5.07 -10.33 -12.41
CA LYS A 93 4.51 -11.04 -13.58
C LYS A 93 3.02 -11.33 -13.42
N ILE A 94 2.63 -11.84 -12.24
CA ILE A 94 1.23 -12.12 -11.90
C ILE A 94 0.45 -10.81 -11.87
N LEU A 95 0.98 -9.78 -11.24
CA LEU A 95 0.36 -8.47 -11.17
C LEU A 95 0.07 -7.87 -12.56
N LYS A 96 1.04 -7.93 -13.49
CA LYS A 96 0.84 -7.45 -14.86
C LYS A 96 -0.26 -8.22 -15.58
N LYS A 97 -0.30 -9.56 -15.41
CA LYS A 97 -1.36 -10.41 -15.97
C LYS A 97 -2.74 -9.99 -15.44
N VAL A 98 -2.87 -9.82 -14.13
CA VAL A 98 -4.12 -9.37 -13.47
C VAL A 98 -4.55 -8.01 -14.01
N ILE A 99 -3.65 -7.02 -14.03
CA ILE A 99 -3.97 -5.65 -14.48
C ILE A 99 -4.37 -5.60 -15.96
N LEU A 100 -3.75 -6.41 -16.82
CA LEU A 100 -4.14 -6.51 -18.22
C LEU A 100 -5.51 -7.16 -18.37
N SER A 101 -5.80 -8.19 -17.58
CA SER A 101 -7.08 -8.90 -17.63
C SER A 101 -8.28 -8.05 -17.20
N MET A 102 -8.08 -6.94 -16.46
CA MET A 102 -9.16 -6.00 -16.10
C MET A 102 -9.90 -5.39 -17.32
N ASN A 103 -9.28 -5.42 -18.50
CA ASN A 103 -9.87 -4.94 -19.73
C ASN A 103 -10.27 -6.09 -20.69
N ASP A 104 -10.28 -7.34 -20.22
CA ASP A 104 -10.82 -8.49 -20.96
C ASP A 104 -12.29 -8.23 -21.34
N ASP A 105 -12.69 -8.69 -22.53
CA ASP A 105 -14.06 -8.55 -23.01
C ASP A 105 -15.08 -9.21 -22.07
N ALA A 106 -14.67 -10.24 -21.32
CA ALA A 106 -15.51 -10.92 -20.34
C ALA A 106 -15.89 -10.04 -19.12
N PHE A 107 -15.13 -8.98 -18.86
CA PHE A 107 -15.36 -8.06 -17.73
C PHE A 107 -15.99 -6.72 -18.16
N GLN A 108 -16.29 -6.57 -19.45
CA GLN A 108 -16.94 -5.37 -19.95
C GLN A 108 -18.40 -5.31 -19.47
N PRO A 109 -18.84 -4.18 -18.89
CA PRO A 109 -20.24 -3.97 -18.51
C PRO A 109 -21.18 -4.11 -19.71
N LYS A 110 -22.28 -4.83 -19.52
CA LYS A 110 -23.26 -5.12 -20.59
C LYS A 110 -24.41 -4.12 -20.68
N SER A 111 -24.58 -3.28 -19.66
CA SER A 111 -25.65 -2.29 -19.57
C SER A 111 -25.14 -0.95 -19.02
N LYS A 112 -25.91 0.12 -19.25
CA LYS A 112 -25.60 1.44 -18.67
C LYS A 112 -25.53 1.40 -17.14
N LYS A 113 -26.43 0.63 -16.51
CA LYS A 113 -26.44 0.41 -15.06
C LYS A 113 -25.15 -0.25 -14.58
N GLN A 114 -24.65 -1.26 -15.29
CA GLN A 114 -23.39 -1.93 -14.94
C GLN A 114 -22.17 -1.01 -15.13
N VAL A 115 -22.19 -0.12 -16.13
CA VAL A 115 -21.15 0.91 -16.28
C VAL A 115 -21.16 1.86 -15.08
N GLU A 116 -22.34 2.31 -14.67
CA GLU A 116 -22.48 3.20 -13.52
C GLU A 116 -22.03 2.51 -12.22
N MET A 117 -22.44 1.25 -11.99
CA MET A 117 -22.03 0.46 -10.82
C MET A 117 -20.51 0.32 -10.74
N LEU A 118 -19.86 -0.18 -11.80
CA LEU A 118 -18.41 -0.34 -11.83
C LEU A 118 -17.68 1.01 -11.76
N GLY A 119 -18.24 2.04 -12.41
CA GLY A 119 -17.74 3.42 -12.34
C GLY A 119 -17.76 3.97 -10.92
N ASN A 120 -18.86 3.74 -10.18
CA ASN A 120 -19.02 4.16 -8.79
C ASN A 120 -18.04 3.43 -7.87
N SER A 121 -17.85 2.12 -8.03
CA SER A 121 -16.83 1.36 -7.29
C SER A 121 -15.42 1.92 -7.50
N LEU A 122 -15.05 2.25 -8.74
CA LEU A 122 -13.73 2.82 -9.04
C LEU A 122 -13.58 4.29 -8.60
N ASN A 123 -14.67 5.06 -8.55
CA ASN A 123 -14.65 6.39 -7.94
C ASN A 123 -14.51 6.30 -6.42
N PHE A 124 -15.15 5.32 -5.78
CA PHE A 124 -14.96 5.03 -4.36
C PHE A 124 -13.52 4.62 -4.05
N TRP A 125 -12.88 3.81 -4.90
CA TRP A 125 -11.43 3.55 -4.79
C TRP A 125 -10.60 4.84 -4.78
N LYS A 126 -10.88 5.81 -5.67
CA LYS A 126 -10.15 7.10 -5.70
C LYS A 126 -10.34 7.92 -4.42
N PHE A 127 -11.54 7.88 -3.85
CA PHE A 127 -11.81 8.50 -2.57
C PHE A 127 -10.97 7.84 -1.47
N MET A 128 -10.97 6.51 -1.39
CA MET A 128 -10.17 5.76 -0.42
C MET A 128 -8.67 5.99 -0.61
N TYR A 129 -8.17 6.04 -1.85
CA TYR A 129 -6.78 6.38 -2.17
C TYR A 129 -6.40 7.76 -1.62
N THR A 130 -7.23 8.79 -1.89
CA THR A 130 -6.97 10.16 -1.43
C THR A 130 -7.02 10.26 0.10
N TRP A 131 -7.98 9.60 0.73
CA TRP A 131 -8.10 9.55 2.18
C TRP A 131 -6.88 8.88 2.81
N TYR A 132 -6.48 7.70 2.33
CA TYR A 132 -5.34 6.96 2.84
C TYR A 132 -4.02 7.73 2.65
N PHE A 133 -3.83 8.33 1.47
CA PHE A 133 -2.69 9.21 1.20
C PHE A 133 -2.64 10.38 2.18
N SER A 134 -3.77 11.02 2.47
CA SER A 134 -3.85 12.16 3.38
C SER A 134 -3.51 11.75 4.82
N VAL A 135 -4.10 10.66 5.33
CA VAL A 135 -3.83 10.16 6.69
C VAL A 135 -2.35 9.88 6.89
N LEU A 136 -1.73 9.10 6.01
CA LEU A 136 -0.33 8.72 6.17
C LEU A 136 0.64 9.90 5.95
N SER A 137 0.33 10.80 5.01
CA SER A 137 1.15 11.98 4.75
C SER A 137 1.11 12.98 5.90
N ILE A 138 -0.07 13.21 6.50
CA ILE A 138 -0.20 14.10 7.66
C ILE A 138 0.62 13.55 8.83
N THR A 139 0.46 12.27 9.18
CA THR A 139 1.22 11.64 10.26
C THR A 139 2.73 11.75 10.03
N SER A 140 3.20 11.49 8.81
CA SER A 140 4.63 11.57 8.47
C SER A 140 5.15 13.02 8.49
N ALA A 141 4.34 13.99 8.05
CA ALA A 141 4.71 15.40 8.09
C ALA A 141 4.86 15.90 9.53
N PHE A 142 3.99 15.47 10.45
CA PHE A 142 4.16 15.78 11.88
C PHE A 142 5.49 15.26 12.41
N TRP A 143 5.86 14.02 12.11
CA TRP A 143 7.18 13.47 12.49
C TRP A 143 8.36 14.26 11.92
N LEU A 144 8.29 14.67 10.65
CA LEU A 144 9.38 15.37 9.98
C LEU A 144 9.52 16.84 10.37
N ILE A 145 8.41 17.52 10.72
CA ILE A 145 8.39 18.97 10.91
C ILE A 145 8.47 19.36 12.40
N LEU A 146 7.90 18.55 13.30
CA LEU A 146 7.89 18.87 14.73
C LEU A 146 9.28 19.04 15.36
N PRO A 147 10.33 18.28 14.99
CA PRO A 147 11.69 18.54 15.47
C PRO A 147 12.21 19.94 15.13
N VAL A 148 11.80 20.48 13.98
CA VAL A 148 12.12 21.86 13.55
C VAL A 148 11.38 22.88 14.41
N LEU A 149 10.09 22.67 14.64
CA LEU A 149 9.23 23.60 15.38
C LEU A 149 9.53 23.62 16.89
N THR A 150 9.96 22.49 17.46
CA THR A 150 10.27 22.34 18.89
C THR A 150 11.69 22.76 19.25
N GLY A 151 12.49 23.23 18.28
CA GLY A 151 13.89 23.61 18.49
C GLY A 151 14.83 22.42 18.67
N SER A 152 14.37 21.18 18.46
CA SER A 152 15.23 19.98 18.52
C SER A 152 16.33 19.99 17.44
N VAL A 153 16.10 20.71 16.34
CA VAL A 153 17.14 21.05 15.34
C VAL A 153 18.28 21.87 15.94
N GLN A 154 18.01 22.77 16.89
CA GLN A 154 19.05 23.56 17.57
C GLN A 154 19.93 22.66 18.47
N ARG A 155 19.36 21.54 18.95
CA ARG A 155 20.07 20.47 19.64
C ARG A 155 20.66 19.41 18.70
N LYS A 156 20.54 19.61 17.38
CA LYS A 156 21.02 18.71 16.33
C LYS A 156 20.51 17.26 16.46
N GLN A 157 19.26 17.12 16.89
CA GLN A 157 18.57 15.83 16.94
C GLN A 157 17.91 15.53 15.59
N LEU A 158 18.15 14.34 15.06
CA LEU A 158 17.54 13.88 13.81
C LEU A 158 16.05 13.54 14.00
N PRO A 159 15.24 13.56 12.92
CA PRO A 159 13.83 13.17 12.98
C PRO A 159 13.59 11.75 13.47
N LEU A 160 14.43 10.81 13.05
CA LEU A 160 14.43 9.42 13.50
C LEU A 160 15.80 9.09 14.08
N ASP A 161 15.79 8.48 15.27
CA ASP A 161 16.98 7.92 15.87
C ASP A 161 17.49 6.77 14.99
N ALA A 162 18.74 6.87 14.59
CA ALA A 162 19.39 5.89 13.74
C ALA A 162 20.90 5.97 13.94
N TRP A 163 21.57 4.82 13.80
CA TRP A 163 23.02 4.75 13.91
C TRP A 163 23.68 5.08 12.58
N TYR A 164 24.62 6.02 12.60
CA TYR A 164 25.49 6.34 11.47
C TYR A 164 26.96 6.16 11.87
N PHE A 165 27.80 5.75 10.92
CA PHE A 165 29.24 5.55 11.15
C PHE A 165 30.05 6.85 11.24
N TYR A 166 29.38 8.01 11.18
CA TYR A 166 29.95 9.34 11.24
C TYR A 166 29.17 10.20 12.23
N ASP A 167 29.79 11.30 12.69
CA ASP A 167 29.15 12.22 13.63
C ASP A 167 28.08 13.08 12.93
N THR A 168 26.81 12.75 13.20
CA THR A 168 25.64 13.46 12.69
C THR A 168 25.37 14.79 13.38
N THR A 169 26.11 15.13 14.45
CA THR A 169 25.96 16.42 15.16
C THR A 169 26.87 17.50 14.61
N THR A 170 27.73 17.20 13.63
CA THR A 170 28.62 18.19 13.02
C THR A 170 28.02 18.73 11.71
N SER A 171 28.03 20.06 11.51
CA SER A 171 27.60 20.67 10.25
C SER A 171 28.75 20.58 9.22
N PRO A 172 28.50 20.22 7.95
CA PRO A 172 27.21 20.11 7.26
C PRO A 172 26.57 18.69 7.27
N LEU A 173 27.16 17.72 7.99
CA LEU A 173 26.71 16.32 7.97
C LEU A 173 25.32 16.15 8.59
N TYR A 174 24.99 16.94 9.61
CA TYR A 174 23.67 16.99 10.21
C TYR A 174 22.60 17.30 9.15
N GLU A 175 22.76 18.40 8.41
CA GLU A 175 21.80 18.89 7.42
C GLU A 175 21.66 17.92 6.24
N ILE A 176 22.77 17.31 5.81
CA ILE A 176 22.78 16.27 4.77
C ILE A 176 21.99 15.04 5.24
N THR A 177 22.22 14.59 6.48
CA THR A 177 21.55 13.40 7.03
C THR A 177 20.07 13.64 7.27
N TYR A 178 19.70 14.84 7.76
CA TYR A 178 18.32 15.26 7.91
C TYR A 178 17.59 15.23 6.55
N PHE A 179 18.19 15.83 5.52
CA PHE A 179 17.61 15.84 4.18
C PHE A 179 17.46 14.42 3.61
N TYR A 180 18.48 13.58 3.82
CA TYR A 180 18.42 12.16 3.45
C TYR A 180 17.27 11.42 4.15
N GLN A 181 17.08 11.59 5.46
CA GLN A 181 15.96 10.97 6.18
C GLN A 181 14.61 11.45 5.64
N CYS A 182 14.44 12.74 5.36
CA CYS A 182 13.22 13.26 4.72
C CYS A 182 12.94 12.57 3.39
N VAL A 183 13.94 12.44 2.51
CA VAL A 183 13.80 11.77 1.21
C VAL A 183 13.46 10.29 1.39
N ALA A 184 14.13 9.60 2.31
CA ALA A 184 13.89 8.18 2.57
C ALA A 184 12.47 7.93 3.11
N ILE A 185 12.01 8.73 4.08
CA ILE A 185 10.67 8.61 4.67
C ILE A 185 9.59 8.88 3.61
N ILE A 186 9.74 9.93 2.80
CA ILE A 186 8.81 10.23 1.70
C ILE A 186 8.81 9.08 0.68
N PHE A 187 9.98 8.52 0.36
CA PHE A 187 10.09 7.39 -0.57
C PHE A 187 9.36 6.14 -0.04
N LEU A 188 9.57 5.78 1.23
CA LEU A 188 8.90 4.65 1.89
C LEU A 188 7.37 4.87 1.95
N LEU A 189 6.95 6.09 2.27
CA LEU A 189 5.55 6.50 2.30
C LEU A 189 4.87 6.31 0.93
N VAL A 190 5.50 6.78 -0.14
CA VAL A 190 4.97 6.60 -1.51
C VAL A 190 4.93 5.12 -1.88
N CYS A 191 5.93 4.33 -1.51
CA CYS A 191 5.93 2.88 -1.76
C CYS A 191 4.75 2.20 -1.06
N THR A 192 4.58 2.39 0.26
CA THR A 192 3.52 1.71 1.01
C THR A 192 2.13 2.15 0.56
N ILE A 193 1.88 3.46 0.39
CA ILE A 193 0.55 3.96 -0.04
C ILE A 193 0.16 3.30 -1.36
N ASN A 194 1.09 3.23 -2.30
CA ASN A 194 0.76 2.79 -3.63
C ASN A 194 0.66 1.26 -3.76
N ILE A 195 1.44 0.49 -3.00
CA ILE A 195 1.27 -0.98 -2.93
C ILE A 195 -0.09 -1.31 -2.33
N ASP A 196 -0.43 -0.73 -1.18
CA ASP A 196 -1.67 -1.04 -0.46
C ASP A 196 -2.90 -0.62 -1.26
N SER A 197 -2.84 0.57 -1.87
CA SER A 197 -3.93 1.07 -2.69
C SER A 197 -4.15 0.27 -3.97
N LEU A 198 -3.10 -0.33 -4.53
CA LEU A 198 -3.24 -1.21 -5.69
C LEU A 198 -3.95 -2.51 -5.29
N ILE A 199 -3.58 -3.10 -4.15
CA ILE A 199 -4.27 -4.27 -3.59
C ILE A 199 -5.75 -3.95 -3.38
N LEU A 200 -6.03 -2.78 -2.80
CA LEU A 200 -7.38 -2.29 -2.61
C LEU A 200 -8.16 -2.15 -3.93
N ALA A 201 -7.54 -1.60 -4.98
CA ALA A 201 -8.15 -1.50 -6.31
C ALA A 201 -8.56 -2.88 -6.85
N LEU A 202 -7.70 -3.90 -6.68
CA LEU A 202 -7.99 -5.25 -7.13
C LEU A 202 -9.18 -5.87 -6.37
N MET A 203 -9.23 -5.68 -5.04
CA MET A 203 -10.37 -6.16 -4.22
C MET A 203 -11.68 -5.46 -4.61
N ILE A 204 -11.68 -4.14 -4.75
CA ILE A 204 -12.86 -3.37 -5.19
C ILE A 204 -13.29 -3.80 -6.59
N TYR A 205 -12.34 -4.08 -7.48
CA TYR A 205 -12.64 -4.54 -8.83
C TYR A 205 -13.32 -5.92 -8.81
N ILE A 206 -12.83 -6.86 -7.98
CA ILE A 206 -13.48 -8.17 -7.78
C ILE A 206 -14.92 -7.98 -7.31
N ILE A 207 -15.13 -7.14 -6.28
CA ILE A 207 -16.47 -6.81 -5.76
C ILE A 207 -17.38 -6.27 -6.87
N GLY A 208 -16.90 -5.29 -7.65
CA GLY A 208 -17.67 -4.71 -8.75
C GLY A 208 -18.01 -5.70 -9.86
N GLN A 209 -17.12 -6.65 -10.14
CA GLN A 209 -17.39 -7.72 -11.11
C GLN A 209 -18.41 -8.73 -10.59
N CYS A 210 -18.39 -9.07 -9.29
CA CYS A 210 -19.44 -9.87 -8.67
C CYS A 210 -20.80 -9.17 -8.75
N ASP A 211 -20.85 -7.86 -8.51
CA ASP A 211 -22.08 -7.07 -8.62
C ASP A 211 -22.64 -7.04 -10.04
N ASN A 212 -21.77 -6.92 -11.05
CA ASN A 212 -22.16 -7.00 -12.46
C ASN A 212 -22.70 -8.39 -12.83
N LEU A 213 -22.11 -9.45 -12.30
CA LEU A 213 -22.59 -10.83 -12.48
C LEU A 213 -23.98 -10.99 -11.85
N CYS A 214 -24.17 -10.54 -10.61
CA CYS A 214 -25.45 -10.56 -9.91
C CYS A 214 -26.53 -9.79 -10.67
N ASP A 215 -26.20 -8.62 -11.21
CA ASP A 215 -27.12 -7.84 -12.05
C ASP A 215 -27.49 -8.59 -13.34
N SER A 216 -26.51 -9.23 -14.00
CA SER A 216 -26.76 -10.06 -15.19
C SER A 216 -27.66 -11.26 -14.91
N LEU A 217 -27.53 -11.89 -13.74
CA LEU A 217 -28.37 -13.01 -13.30
C LEU A 217 -29.80 -12.59 -12.98
N LYS A 218 -29.99 -11.44 -12.30
CA LYS A 218 -31.33 -10.93 -11.96
C LYS A 218 -32.19 -10.59 -13.19
N HIS A 219 -31.56 -10.22 -14.30
CA HIS A 219 -32.27 -9.85 -15.52
C HIS A 219 -32.31 -11.00 -16.55
N LEU A 220 -32.14 -12.26 -16.14
CA LEU A 220 -32.20 -13.41 -17.06
C LEU A 220 -33.61 -13.64 -17.63
N GLU A 221 -34.66 -13.37 -16.87
CA GLU A 221 -36.05 -13.73 -17.20
C GLU A 221 -36.72 -12.81 -18.24
N VAL A 222 -36.08 -11.70 -18.59
CA VAL A 222 -36.63 -10.72 -19.57
C VAL A 222 -36.51 -11.23 -21.02
N ASP A 223 -35.75 -12.30 -21.24
CA ASP A 223 -35.39 -12.79 -22.58
C ASP A 223 -36.11 -14.09 -23.00
N GLU A 224 -36.28 -14.26 -24.32
CA GLU A 224 -36.80 -15.50 -24.91
C GLU A 224 -35.97 -16.75 -24.52
N LYS A 225 -36.62 -17.91 -24.39
CA LYS A 225 -36.01 -19.17 -23.88
C LYS A 225 -34.65 -19.55 -24.50
N GLN A 226 -34.46 -19.37 -25.81
CA GLN A 226 -33.17 -19.65 -26.47
C GLN A 226 -32.05 -18.69 -26.06
N ASN A 227 -32.40 -17.44 -25.76
CA ASN A 227 -31.47 -16.39 -25.39
C ASN A 227 -31.05 -16.52 -23.90
N VAL A 228 -31.95 -17.04 -23.05
CA VAL A 228 -31.66 -17.36 -21.64
C VAL A 228 -30.51 -18.38 -21.50
N HIS A 229 -30.54 -19.48 -22.26
CA HIS A 229 -29.48 -20.49 -22.19
C HIS A 229 -28.10 -19.92 -22.53
N LYS A 230 -28.01 -19.09 -23.57
CA LYS A 230 -26.76 -18.41 -23.95
C LYS A 230 -26.28 -17.46 -22.85
N ARG A 231 -27.19 -16.68 -22.26
CA ARG A 231 -26.86 -15.75 -21.17
C ARG A 231 -26.37 -16.46 -19.91
N ILE A 232 -26.95 -17.61 -19.57
CA ILE A 232 -26.47 -18.44 -18.45
C ILE A 232 -25.04 -18.91 -18.73
N ILE A 233 -24.74 -19.39 -19.93
CA ILE A 233 -23.37 -19.77 -20.32
C ILE A 233 -22.41 -18.58 -20.17
N ASP A 234 -22.81 -17.39 -20.59
CA ASP A 234 -22.00 -16.18 -20.48
C ASP A 234 -21.78 -15.78 -19.00
N CYS A 235 -22.79 -15.94 -18.14
CA CYS A 235 -22.66 -15.72 -16.70
C CYS A 235 -21.69 -16.73 -16.06
N ILE A 236 -21.77 -18.01 -16.43
CA ILE A 236 -20.84 -19.05 -15.95
C ILE A 236 -19.41 -18.72 -16.39
N LYS A 237 -19.20 -18.30 -17.64
CA LYS A 237 -17.89 -17.89 -18.15
C LYS A 237 -17.35 -16.68 -17.40
N HIS A 238 -18.19 -15.67 -17.16
CA HIS A 238 -17.84 -14.47 -16.39
C HIS A 238 -17.47 -14.84 -14.95
N HIS A 239 -18.27 -15.65 -14.27
CA HIS A 239 -17.97 -16.14 -12.92
C HIS A 239 -16.63 -16.90 -12.84
N LYS A 240 -16.36 -17.81 -13.78
CA LYS A 240 -15.07 -18.52 -13.84
C LYS A 240 -13.89 -17.55 -14.04
N LYS A 241 -14.07 -16.49 -14.84
CA LYS A 241 -13.07 -15.44 -15.03
C LYS A 241 -12.85 -14.63 -13.76
N ILE A 242 -13.91 -14.26 -13.03
CA ILE A 242 -13.81 -13.60 -11.72
C ILE A 242 -13.01 -14.47 -10.74
N LEU A 243 -13.31 -15.76 -10.66
CA LEU A 243 -12.62 -16.69 -9.77
C LEU A 243 -11.11 -16.77 -10.11
N SER A 244 -10.77 -16.92 -11.40
CA SER A 244 -9.37 -16.93 -11.84
C SER A 244 -8.65 -15.60 -11.53
N PHE A 245 -9.33 -14.47 -11.72
CA PHE A 245 -8.79 -13.14 -11.40
C PHE A 245 -8.54 -12.98 -9.89
N ALA A 246 -9.48 -13.44 -9.07
CA ALA A 246 -9.37 -13.39 -7.61
C ALA A 246 -8.24 -14.29 -7.10
N GLN A 247 -8.07 -15.48 -7.68
CA GLN A 247 -6.96 -16.38 -7.36
C GLN A 247 -5.60 -15.77 -7.69
N ASP A 248 -5.44 -15.24 -8.91
CA ASP A 248 -4.19 -14.57 -9.32
C ASP A 248 -3.91 -13.32 -8.45
N SER A 249 -4.95 -12.55 -8.12
CA SER A 249 -4.84 -11.38 -7.24
C SER A 249 -4.42 -11.78 -5.82
N ASN A 250 -5.04 -12.82 -5.27
CA ASN A 250 -4.70 -13.33 -3.95
C ASN A 250 -3.26 -13.85 -3.88
N GLN A 251 -2.81 -14.59 -4.91
CA GLN A 251 -1.41 -15.03 -4.99
C GLN A 251 -0.42 -13.85 -5.06
N PHE A 252 -0.84 -12.71 -5.62
CA PHE A 252 -0.01 -11.51 -5.66
C PHE A 252 0.17 -10.88 -4.27
N PHE A 253 -0.90 -10.79 -3.46
CA PHE A 253 -0.89 -10.00 -2.22
C PHE A 253 -0.98 -10.80 -0.91
N ASP A 254 -1.15 -12.12 -0.93
CA ASP A 254 -1.31 -12.96 0.26
C ASP A 254 -0.19 -12.77 1.30
N LYS A 255 1.08 -12.85 0.86
CA LYS A 255 2.26 -12.68 1.71
C LYS A 255 2.45 -11.23 2.14
N ILE A 256 2.04 -10.28 1.31
CA ILE A 256 2.07 -8.84 1.64
C ILE A 256 1.12 -8.57 2.81
N ILE A 257 -0.10 -9.07 2.72
CA ILE A 257 -1.11 -8.93 3.78
C ILE A 257 -0.66 -9.66 5.05
N LEU A 258 -0.12 -10.88 4.93
CA LEU A 258 0.42 -11.60 6.09
C LEU A 258 1.52 -10.79 6.81
N GLY A 259 2.47 -10.24 6.05
CA GLY A 259 3.52 -9.37 6.58
C GLY A 259 2.95 -8.13 7.27
N GLN A 260 1.93 -7.50 6.68
CA GLN A 260 1.23 -6.38 7.28
C GLN A 260 0.68 -6.72 8.66
N PHE A 261 -0.06 -7.82 8.80
CA PHE A 261 -0.68 -8.18 10.08
C PHE A 261 0.36 -8.44 11.16
N VAL A 262 1.40 -9.23 10.85
CA VAL A 262 2.49 -9.54 11.80
C VAL A 262 3.18 -8.26 12.24
N SER A 263 3.57 -7.41 11.29
CA SER A 263 4.24 -6.15 11.57
C SER A 263 3.36 -5.20 12.36
N SER A 264 2.08 -5.04 11.98
CA SER A 264 1.17 -4.14 12.68
C SER A 264 0.89 -4.57 14.11
N THR A 265 0.83 -5.88 14.40
CA THR A 265 0.71 -6.36 15.79
C THR A 265 1.92 -5.94 16.62
N THR A 266 3.15 -6.14 16.11
CA THR A 266 4.38 -5.73 16.81
C THR A 266 4.44 -4.21 17.01
N VAL A 267 4.08 -3.46 15.97
CA VAL A 267 4.07 -1.99 16.00
C VAL A 267 3.04 -1.48 17.01
N LEU A 268 1.80 -1.99 16.97
CA LEU A 268 0.75 -1.59 17.91
C LEU A 268 1.13 -1.92 19.35
N ALA A 269 1.67 -3.11 19.62
CA ALA A 269 2.11 -3.49 20.97
C ALA A 269 3.21 -2.54 21.49
N SER A 270 4.19 -2.23 20.65
CA SER A 270 5.32 -1.36 21.00
C SER A 270 4.87 0.10 21.19
N THR A 271 4.03 0.62 20.30
CA THR A 271 3.50 1.99 20.41
C THR A 271 2.54 2.14 21.59
N MET A 272 1.74 1.12 21.94
CA MET A 272 0.89 1.17 23.14
C MET A 272 1.71 1.17 24.43
N PHE A 273 2.80 0.40 24.49
CA PHE A 273 3.75 0.47 25.61
C PHE A 273 4.35 1.87 25.72
N GLN A 274 4.82 2.43 24.62
CA GLN A 274 5.36 3.79 24.54
C GLN A 274 4.34 4.87 24.98
N LEU A 275 3.07 4.72 24.58
CA LEU A 275 1.98 5.61 25.02
C LEU A 275 1.71 5.54 26.53
N SER A 276 2.00 4.42 27.18
CA SER A 276 1.83 4.28 28.64
C SER A 276 2.89 5.05 29.44
N LEU A 277 4.02 5.40 28.82
CA LEU A 277 5.14 6.11 29.45
C LEU A 277 5.02 7.63 29.35
N VAL A 278 4.15 8.14 28.46
CA VAL A 278 4.06 9.57 28.14
C VAL A 278 2.65 10.11 28.38
N ASN A 279 2.54 11.40 28.69
CA ASN A 279 1.23 12.03 28.81
C ASN A 279 0.56 12.07 27.42
N PRO A 280 -0.66 11.53 27.24
CA PRO A 280 -1.33 11.48 25.94
C PRO A 280 -1.62 12.86 25.33
N PHE A 281 -1.70 13.91 26.17
CA PHE A 281 -1.90 15.29 25.73
C PHE A 281 -0.59 16.05 25.47
N SER A 282 0.56 15.42 25.71
CA SER A 282 1.86 15.97 25.31
C SER A 282 2.05 15.86 23.79
N THR A 283 2.94 16.67 23.22
CA THR A 283 3.28 16.60 21.79
C THR A 283 3.70 15.19 21.38
N ASP A 284 4.53 14.53 22.19
CA ASP A 284 5.02 13.19 21.93
C ASP A 284 3.90 12.12 22.04
N GLY A 285 3.02 12.25 23.04
CA GLY A 285 1.81 11.42 23.15
C GLY A 285 0.89 11.55 21.92
N LEU A 286 0.64 12.78 21.45
CA LEU A 286 -0.18 13.02 20.26
C LEU A 286 0.42 12.42 18.99
N ILE A 287 1.75 12.51 18.81
CA ILE A 287 2.45 11.88 17.68
C ILE A 287 2.24 10.36 17.69
N LYS A 288 2.42 9.72 18.85
CA LYS A 288 2.24 8.27 19.02
C LYS A 288 0.78 7.83 18.82
N ILE A 289 -0.20 8.65 19.23
CA ILE A 289 -1.63 8.42 18.94
C ILE A 289 -1.91 8.50 17.43
N MET A 290 -1.44 9.56 16.75
CA MET A 290 -1.63 9.70 15.30
C MET A 290 -0.98 8.55 14.53
N TYR A 291 0.19 8.12 14.97
CA TYR A 291 0.88 6.97 14.41
C TYR A 291 0.10 5.66 14.62
N THR A 292 -0.44 5.44 15.81
CA THR A 292 -1.31 4.28 16.13
C THR A 292 -2.54 4.26 15.22
N LEU A 293 -3.23 5.39 15.06
CA LEU A 293 -4.39 5.53 14.18
C LEU A 293 -4.02 5.28 12.71
N ALA A 294 -2.85 5.76 12.27
CA ALA A 294 -2.34 5.49 10.93
C ALA A 294 -2.13 3.98 10.72
N VAL A 295 -1.48 3.27 11.63
CA VAL A 295 -1.27 1.81 11.54
C VAL A 295 -2.60 1.05 11.57
N MET A 296 -3.54 1.46 12.43
CA MET A 296 -4.90 0.89 12.45
C MET A 296 -5.62 1.08 11.11
N SER A 297 -5.47 2.24 10.47
CA SER A 297 -6.07 2.50 9.15
C SER A 297 -5.55 1.53 8.07
N GLN A 298 -4.28 1.13 8.12
CA GLN A 298 -3.69 0.18 7.17
C GLN A 298 -4.35 -1.21 7.30
N ILE A 299 -4.49 -1.69 8.53
CA ILE A 299 -5.16 -2.98 8.81
C ILE A 299 -6.65 -2.91 8.45
N PHE A 300 -7.31 -1.81 8.82
CA PHE A 300 -8.74 -1.61 8.60
C PHE A 300 -9.12 -1.74 7.12
N ILE A 301 -8.33 -1.15 6.21
CA ILE A 301 -8.58 -1.28 4.77
C ILE A 301 -8.55 -2.76 4.36
N TYR A 302 -7.52 -3.52 4.74
CA TYR A 302 -7.46 -4.94 4.38
C TYR A 302 -8.62 -5.76 4.94
N CYS A 303 -8.96 -5.55 6.21
CA CYS A 303 -10.08 -6.25 6.85
C CYS A 303 -11.42 -5.92 6.19
N TRP A 304 -11.68 -4.63 5.93
CA TRP A 304 -12.94 -4.17 5.36
C TRP A 304 -13.17 -4.76 3.99
N PHE A 305 -12.21 -4.58 3.08
CA PHE A 305 -12.38 -5.04 1.70
C PHE A 305 -12.23 -6.55 1.54
N GLY A 306 -11.45 -7.20 2.41
CA GLY A 306 -11.44 -8.67 2.52
C GLY A 306 -12.82 -9.21 2.89
N ASN A 307 -13.49 -8.62 3.89
CA ASN A 307 -14.85 -8.99 4.28
C ASN A 307 -15.88 -8.73 3.16
N GLU A 308 -15.81 -7.58 2.49
CA GLU A 308 -16.70 -7.27 1.37
C GLU A 308 -16.54 -8.26 0.21
N VAL A 309 -15.31 -8.69 -0.10
CA VAL A 309 -15.07 -9.75 -1.10
C VAL A 309 -15.74 -11.06 -0.65
N GLU A 310 -15.60 -11.47 0.61
CA GLU A 310 -16.22 -12.69 1.13
C GLU A 310 -17.75 -12.63 1.04
N LEU A 311 -18.37 -11.51 1.43
CA LEU A 311 -19.82 -11.33 1.38
C LEU A 311 -20.40 -11.40 -0.03
N LYS A 312 -19.63 -11.01 -1.06
CA LYS A 312 -20.06 -11.03 -2.46
C LYS A 312 -19.86 -12.37 -3.15
N VAL A 313 -19.03 -13.25 -2.57
CA VAL A 313 -18.70 -14.56 -3.14
C VAL A 313 -19.56 -15.68 -2.55
N ARG A 314 -20.13 -15.48 -1.34
CA ARG A 314 -21.16 -16.36 -0.77
C ARG A 314 -22.49 -16.25 -1.51
#